data_AF-A0A6C0J144-F1
#
_entry.id   AF-A0A6C0J144-F1
#
_cell.length_a   1.000
_cell.length_b   1.000
_cell.length_c   1.000
_cell.angle_alpha   90.00
_cell.angle_beta   90.00
_cell.angle_gamma   90.00
#
_symmetry.space_group_name_H-M   'P 1'
#
loop_
_entity.id
_entity.type
_entity.pdbx_description
1 polymer ?
#
loop_
_entity_poly.entity_id
_entity_poly.type
_entity_poly.pdbx_seq_one_letter_code
_entity_poly.pdbx_strand_id
1 'polypeptide(L)'
;MVFITDSNNYITNIDNIFKNKSYHYVYVSIGSKYNQQDVYFYSSSMPLAKRVDTNAVHQMVPLFLYTKPSSKNILNITIDIFSTEYEIQFNKRLIESTDIENMDNLIINMSCNKANLNAFGEHILSTLMNSNILEPNFMLCNYVKFANSPNPEEFHAEKKIPIYLEKLFKDKYMNSYYEWYGYNYNLYNCIYNVSYGKSDIYLYKTKNDLNNIIDLLCNQNIQKKINDQKIIELMANSYDISVINEIEPMIGFSHPISKSYI
;
A
#
# COMPACT_ATOMS: atom_id res chain seq x y z
N MET A 1 -18.67 -7.55 1.09
CA MET A 1 -19.29 -6.98 2.33
C MET A 1 -18.32 -6.01 3.00
N VAL A 2 -18.75 -5.08 3.87
CA VAL A 2 -17.85 -4.24 4.67
C VAL A 2 -18.10 -4.43 6.16
N PHE A 3 -17.07 -4.89 6.87
CA PHE A 3 -17.02 -5.05 8.32
C PHE A 3 -16.28 -3.88 8.96
N ILE A 4 -16.71 -3.47 10.15
CA ILE A 4 -16.01 -2.46 10.95
C ILE A 4 -15.68 -3.07 12.32
N THR A 5 -14.47 -2.86 12.79
CA THR A 5 -13.99 -3.27 14.11
C THR A 5 -13.05 -2.21 14.69
N ASP A 6 -12.69 -2.38 15.96
CA ASP A 6 -11.74 -1.54 16.68
C ASP A 6 -10.51 -2.35 17.16
N SER A 7 -9.60 -1.66 17.86
CA SER A 7 -8.40 -2.23 18.45
C SER A 7 -8.65 -3.34 19.48
N ASN A 8 -9.85 -3.44 20.04
CA ASN A 8 -10.17 -4.42 21.09
C ASN A 8 -10.75 -5.71 20.52
N ASN A 9 -11.41 -5.63 19.36
CA ASN A 9 -12.20 -6.74 18.80
C ASN A 9 -11.67 -7.29 17.47
N TYR A 10 -10.65 -6.66 16.87
CA TYR A 10 -10.22 -7.03 15.51
C TYR A 10 -9.74 -8.48 15.39
N ILE A 11 -9.10 -9.05 16.41
CA ILE A 11 -8.63 -10.44 16.42
C ILE A 11 -9.82 -11.39 16.22
N THR A 12 -10.82 -11.29 17.11
CA THR A 12 -12.03 -12.11 17.03
C THR A 12 -12.77 -11.92 15.70
N ASN A 13 -12.79 -10.70 15.17
CA ASN A 13 -13.42 -10.41 13.89
C ASN A 13 -12.66 -11.04 12.71
N ILE A 14 -11.33 -10.99 12.69
CA ILE A 14 -10.50 -11.67 11.70
C ILE A 14 -10.75 -13.18 11.76
N ASP A 15 -10.71 -13.78 12.95
CA ASP A 15 -10.96 -15.22 13.14
C ASP A 15 -12.34 -15.63 12.60
N ASN A 16 -13.39 -14.87 12.91
CA ASN A 16 -14.74 -15.13 12.42
C ASN A 16 -14.83 -14.99 10.89
N ILE A 17 -14.16 -14.00 10.31
CA ILE A 17 -14.11 -13.77 8.85
C ILE A 17 -13.50 -14.99 8.14
N PHE A 18 -12.33 -15.46 8.59
CA PHE A 18 -11.65 -16.62 7.99
C PHE A 18 -12.37 -17.95 8.26
N LYS A 19 -13.10 -18.05 9.37
CA LYS A 19 -13.94 -19.22 9.66
C LYS A 19 -15.15 -19.32 8.74
N ASN A 20 -15.74 -18.19 8.37
CA ASN A 20 -16.97 -18.15 7.59
C ASN A 20 -16.74 -18.21 6.08
N LYS A 21 -15.56 -17.82 5.60
CA LYS A 21 -15.23 -17.76 4.17
C LYS A 21 -13.77 -18.09 3.94
N SER A 22 -13.51 -18.94 2.95
CA SER A 22 -12.14 -19.18 2.48
C SER A 22 -11.70 -18.06 1.55
N TYR A 23 -10.56 -17.44 1.85
CA TYR A 23 -9.94 -16.41 1.04
C TYR A 23 -8.79 -16.97 0.22
N HIS A 24 -8.53 -16.33 -0.92
CA HIS A 24 -7.40 -16.67 -1.78
C HIS A 24 -6.35 -15.56 -1.77
N TYR A 25 -6.80 -14.31 -1.66
CA TYR A 25 -5.97 -13.12 -1.63
C TYR A 25 -6.29 -12.29 -0.40
N VAL A 26 -5.25 -11.73 0.22
CA VAL A 26 -5.39 -10.82 1.37
C VAL A 26 -4.54 -9.58 1.11
N TYR A 27 -5.18 -8.41 1.13
CA TYR A 27 -4.53 -7.12 1.04
C TYR A 27 -4.75 -6.35 2.34
N VAL A 28 -3.69 -5.73 2.86
CA VAL A 28 -3.73 -4.90 4.06
C VAL A 28 -3.13 -3.53 3.74
N SER A 29 -3.86 -2.46 4.06
CA SER A 29 -3.37 -1.08 3.99
C SER A 29 -3.32 -0.47 5.39
N ILE A 30 -2.18 0.11 5.74
CA ILE A 30 -1.94 0.80 7.02
C ILE A 30 -1.80 2.30 6.74
N GLY A 31 -2.60 3.14 7.38
CA GLY A 31 -2.51 4.60 7.26
C GLY A 31 -3.07 5.16 5.94
N SER A 32 -4.11 4.51 5.40
CA SER A 32 -4.65 4.77 4.05
C SER A 32 -5.95 5.60 4.06
N LYS A 33 -6.38 6.12 5.22
CA LYS A 33 -7.64 6.84 5.35
C LYS A 33 -7.71 8.05 4.40
N TYR A 34 -8.85 8.23 3.78
CA TYR A 34 -9.18 9.46 3.07
C TYR A 34 -9.32 10.61 4.08
N ASN A 35 -8.37 11.54 4.05
CA ASN A 35 -8.33 12.73 4.91
C ASN A 35 -8.66 14.03 4.15
N GLN A 36 -8.30 14.10 2.87
CA GLN A 36 -8.43 15.30 2.04
C GLN A 36 -8.68 14.90 0.59
N GLN A 37 -9.38 15.76 -0.14
CA GLN A 37 -9.71 15.53 -1.55
C GLN A 37 -8.50 15.70 -2.48
N ASP A 38 -7.65 16.68 -2.18
CA ASP A 38 -6.59 17.11 -3.07
C ASP A 38 -5.24 17.17 -2.36
N VAL A 39 -4.19 16.94 -3.12
CA VAL A 39 -2.79 17.13 -2.73
C VAL A 39 -2.15 18.14 -3.68
N TYR A 40 -1.29 18.99 -3.13
CA TYR A 40 -0.57 20.01 -3.88
C TYR A 40 0.92 19.69 -3.92
N PHE A 41 1.47 19.59 -5.12
CA PHE A 41 2.91 19.39 -5.34
C PHE A 41 3.59 20.65 -5.82
N TYR A 42 4.75 20.92 -5.25
CA TYR A 42 5.60 22.05 -5.62
C TYR A 42 6.87 21.51 -6.29
N SER A 43 7.24 22.09 -7.42
CA SER A 43 8.50 21.78 -8.11
C SER A 43 9.24 23.07 -8.40
N SER A 44 10.58 23.04 -8.37
CA SER A 44 11.40 24.17 -8.81
C SER A 44 11.18 24.53 -10.27
N SER A 45 10.69 23.58 -11.10
CA SER A 45 10.34 23.80 -12.50
C SER A 45 8.91 24.30 -12.72
N MET A 46 8.07 24.38 -11.67
CA MET A 46 6.67 24.83 -11.76
C MET A 46 6.37 25.94 -10.75
N PRO A 47 6.18 27.20 -11.18
CA PRO A 47 5.94 28.32 -10.27
C PRO A 47 4.57 28.28 -9.56
N LEU A 48 3.65 27.43 -10.01
CA LEU A 48 2.35 27.21 -9.38
C LEU A 48 2.23 25.77 -8.89
N ALA A 49 1.60 25.59 -7.73
CA ALA A 49 1.35 24.27 -7.17
C ALA A 49 0.49 23.42 -8.11
N LYS A 50 0.92 22.19 -8.38
CA LYS A 50 0.13 21.24 -9.15
C LYS A 50 -0.83 20.52 -8.21
N ARG A 51 -2.13 20.75 -8.40
CA ARG A 51 -3.20 20.03 -7.71
C ARG A 51 -3.38 18.64 -8.33
N VAL A 52 -3.46 17.62 -7.48
CA VAL A 52 -3.70 16.22 -7.84
C VAL A 52 -4.77 15.68 -6.90
N ASP A 53 -5.70 14.90 -7.42
CA ASP A 53 -6.68 14.20 -6.58
C ASP A 53 -5.97 13.22 -5.64
N THR A 54 -6.48 13.07 -4.43
CA THR A 54 -5.96 12.11 -3.46
C THR A 54 -6.03 10.69 -4.01
N ASN A 55 -5.03 9.88 -3.70
CA ASN A 55 -5.06 8.45 -4.04
C ASN A 55 -5.54 7.57 -2.88
N ALA A 56 -6.05 8.16 -1.79
CA ALA A 56 -6.47 7.43 -0.59
C ALA A 56 -7.45 6.28 -0.89
N VAL A 57 -8.38 6.45 -1.84
CA VAL A 57 -9.28 5.34 -2.24
C VAL A 57 -8.50 4.18 -2.84
N HIS A 58 -7.50 4.45 -3.67
CA HIS A 58 -6.60 3.42 -4.21
C HIS A 58 -5.66 2.83 -3.15
N GLN A 59 -5.32 3.58 -2.11
CA GLN A 59 -4.59 3.05 -0.96
C GLN A 59 -5.46 2.08 -0.13
N MET A 60 -6.74 2.39 0.05
CA MET A 60 -7.70 1.51 0.72
C MET A 60 -8.07 0.29 -0.12
N VAL A 61 -8.26 0.47 -1.44
CA VAL A 61 -8.65 -0.56 -2.41
C VAL A 61 -7.90 -0.35 -3.73
N PRO A 62 -6.73 -0.97 -3.91
CA PRO A 62 -5.94 -0.83 -5.14
C PRO A 62 -6.65 -1.40 -6.37
N LEU A 63 -6.46 -0.78 -7.54
CA LEU A 63 -7.10 -1.20 -8.78
C LEU A 63 -6.65 -2.59 -9.26
N PHE A 64 -5.46 -3.05 -8.86
CA PHE A 64 -5.00 -4.38 -9.21
C PHE A 64 -5.77 -5.51 -8.50
N LEU A 65 -6.62 -5.21 -7.52
CA LEU A 65 -7.53 -6.21 -6.92
C LEU A 65 -8.67 -6.57 -7.88
N TYR A 66 -9.03 -5.67 -8.80
CA TYR A 66 -10.11 -5.86 -9.77
C TYR A 66 -9.75 -6.86 -10.86
N THR A 67 -8.45 -7.13 -11.06
CA THR A 67 -7.97 -8.10 -12.05
C THR A 67 -8.03 -9.54 -11.55
N LYS A 68 -8.36 -9.76 -10.26
CA LYS A 68 -8.38 -11.10 -9.68
C LYS A 68 -9.59 -11.88 -10.19
N PRO A 69 -9.46 -13.20 -10.42
CA PRO A 69 -10.58 -14.00 -10.91
C PRO A 69 -11.79 -13.90 -9.96
N SER A 70 -12.99 -13.73 -10.50
CA SER A 70 -14.23 -13.67 -9.70
C SER A 70 -14.48 -14.93 -8.87
N SER A 71 -13.91 -16.07 -9.26
CA SER A 71 -13.93 -17.33 -8.51
C SER A 71 -13.02 -17.34 -7.27
N LYS A 72 -12.22 -16.29 -7.04
CA LYS A 72 -11.22 -16.20 -5.98
C LYS A 72 -11.58 -15.11 -4.99
N ASN A 73 -12.01 -15.50 -3.80
CA ASN A 73 -12.36 -14.54 -2.74
C ASN A 73 -11.16 -13.68 -2.28
N ILE A 74 -11.41 -12.39 -2.08
CA ILE A 74 -10.42 -11.40 -1.63
C ILE A 74 -10.85 -10.85 -0.27
N LEU A 75 -9.90 -10.75 0.67
CA LEU A 75 -10.06 -9.98 1.90
C LEU A 75 -9.21 -8.71 1.80
N ASN A 76 -9.85 -7.56 1.82
CA ASN A 76 -9.21 -6.25 1.95
C ASN A 76 -9.31 -5.77 3.39
N ILE A 77 -8.20 -5.31 3.98
CA ILE A 77 -8.15 -4.80 5.35
C ILE A 77 -7.56 -3.40 5.34
N THR A 78 -8.32 -2.43 5.85
CA THR A 78 -7.87 -1.03 6.03
C THR A 78 -7.69 -0.73 7.50
N ILE A 79 -6.51 -0.27 7.89
CA ILE A 79 -6.15 0.06 9.28
C ILE A 79 -5.76 1.52 9.37
N ASP A 80 -6.50 2.30 10.16
CA ASP A 80 -6.16 3.69 10.45
C ASP A 80 -6.88 4.16 11.73
N ILE A 81 -6.56 5.38 12.17
CA ILE A 81 -7.30 6.10 13.20
C ILE A 81 -8.45 6.85 12.55
N PHE A 82 -9.67 6.49 12.93
CA PHE A 82 -10.87 7.24 12.59
C PHE A 82 -11.40 7.89 13.87
N SER A 83 -11.23 9.21 13.98
CA SER A 83 -11.50 9.97 15.20
C SER A 83 -12.99 10.21 15.42
N THR A 84 -13.80 10.07 14.38
CA THR A 84 -15.25 10.29 14.43
C THR A 84 -15.99 9.20 13.67
N GLU A 85 -17.25 8.96 14.06
CA GLU A 85 -18.15 8.07 13.34
C GLU A 85 -18.34 8.52 11.88
N TYR A 86 -18.37 9.84 11.65
CA TYR A 86 -18.43 10.40 10.31
C TYR A 86 -17.26 9.94 9.43
N GLU A 87 -16.03 9.97 9.94
CA GLU A 87 -14.84 9.52 9.19
C GLU A 87 -14.93 8.04 8.83
N ILE A 88 -15.38 7.19 9.75
CA ILE A 88 -15.59 5.75 9.49
C ILE A 88 -16.63 5.56 8.39
N GLN A 89 -17.80 6.18 8.53
CA GLN A 89 -18.90 6.02 7.58
C GLN A 89 -18.59 6.64 6.22
N PHE A 90 -17.79 7.70 6.17
CA PHE A 90 -17.34 8.29 4.91
C PHE A 90 -16.39 7.37 4.17
N ASN A 91 -15.35 6.86 4.84
CA ASN A 91 -14.39 5.93 4.23
C ASN A 91 -15.04 4.59 3.88
N LYS A 92 -15.97 4.09 4.70
CA LYS A 92 -16.80 2.92 4.37
C LYS A 92 -17.54 3.13 3.05
N ARG A 93 -18.19 4.28 2.84
CA ARG A 93 -18.89 4.58 1.58
C ARG A 93 -17.95 4.64 0.38
N LEU A 94 -16.73 5.16 0.56
CA LEU A 94 -15.71 5.15 -0.49
C LEU A 94 -15.32 3.70 -0.86
N ILE A 95 -15.10 2.85 0.14
CA ILE A 95 -14.83 1.42 -0.09
C ILE A 95 -16.05 0.73 -0.73
N GLU A 96 -17.27 1.01 -0.28
CA GLU A 96 -18.49 0.43 -0.88
C GLU A 96 -18.72 0.89 -2.33
N SER A 97 -18.17 2.04 -2.73
CA SER A 97 -18.20 2.50 -4.12
C SER A 97 -17.24 1.74 -5.04
N THR A 98 -16.33 0.94 -4.47
CA THR A 98 -15.48 0.01 -5.22
C THR A 98 -16.23 -1.32 -5.42
N ASP A 99 -16.81 -1.52 -6.60
CA ASP A 99 -17.68 -2.66 -6.89
C ASP A 99 -16.86 -3.90 -7.29
N ILE A 100 -16.54 -4.76 -6.32
CA ILE A 100 -15.91 -6.07 -6.55
C ILE A 100 -16.71 -7.16 -5.82
N GLU A 101 -17.46 -7.95 -6.57
CA GLU A 101 -18.43 -8.93 -6.05
C GLU A 101 -17.81 -9.96 -5.08
N ASN A 102 -16.58 -10.42 -5.37
CA ASN A 102 -15.87 -11.44 -4.61
C ASN A 102 -14.96 -10.87 -3.49
N MET A 103 -15.10 -9.58 -3.15
CA MET A 103 -14.29 -8.93 -2.13
C MET A 103 -15.07 -8.63 -0.85
N ASP A 104 -14.48 -9.03 0.27
CA ASP A 104 -14.88 -8.55 1.59
C ASP A 104 -13.86 -7.54 2.10
N ASN A 105 -14.36 -6.51 2.79
CA ASN A 105 -13.57 -5.42 3.33
C ASN A 105 -13.70 -5.39 4.84
N LEU A 106 -12.59 -5.15 5.54
CA LEU A 106 -12.54 -4.98 6.98
C LEU A 106 -11.86 -3.64 7.30
N ILE A 107 -12.58 -2.74 7.95
CA ILE A 107 -12.03 -1.50 8.48
C ILE A 107 -11.71 -1.71 9.96
N ILE A 108 -10.46 -1.47 10.35
CA ILE A 108 -9.99 -1.57 11.73
C ILE A 108 -9.65 -0.16 12.21
N ASN A 109 -10.48 0.39 13.10
CA ASN A 109 -10.19 1.66 13.77
C ASN A 109 -9.17 1.43 14.89
N MET A 110 -7.90 1.73 14.62
CA MET A 110 -6.80 1.44 15.54
C MET A 110 -5.61 2.35 15.26
N SER A 111 -4.94 2.80 16.33
CA SER A 111 -3.69 3.54 16.20
C SER A 111 -2.55 2.65 15.71
N CYS A 112 -1.80 3.16 14.72
CA CYS A 112 -0.65 2.50 14.10
C CYS A 112 0.63 2.59 14.97
N ASN A 113 0.50 2.29 16.26
CA ASN A 113 1.63 2.25 17.19
C ASN A 113 2.30 0.86 17.21
N LYS A 114 3.47 0.77 17.85
CA LYS A 114 4.25 -0.47 17.93
C LYS A 114 3.46 -1.67 18.46
N ALA A 115 2.74 -1.51 19.56
CA ALA A 115 2.08 -2.62 20.24
C ALA A 115 0.96 -3.17 19.36
N ASN A 116 0.13 -2.28 18.83
CA ASN A 116 -0.98 -2.62 17.96
C ASN A 116 -0.52 -3.27 16.65
N LEU A 117 0.48 -2.70 15.98
CA LEU A 117 0.99 -3.25 14.72
C LEU A 117 1.68 -4.60 14.92
N ASN A 118 2.42 -4.79 16.01
CA ASN A 118 3.02 -6.08 16.32
C ASN A 118 1.94 -7.14 16.58
N ALA A 119 0.95 -6.84 17.44
CA ALA A 119 -0.13 -7.77 17.75
C ALA A 119 -0.94 -8.13 16.50
N PHE A 120 -1.30 -7.13 15.68
CA PHE A 120 -1.98 -7.35 14.41
C PHE A 120 -1.13 -8.20 13.46
N GLY A 121 0.15 -7.85 13.29
CA GLY A 121 1.07 -8.54 12.40
C GLY A 121 1.28 -10.00 12.77
N GLU A 122 1.54 -10.29 14.04
CA GLU A 122 1.69 -11.66 14.55
C GLU A 122 0.41 -12.48 14.32
N HIS A 123 -0.75 -11.89 14.61
CA HIS A 123 -2.03 -12.56 14.43
C HIS A 123 -2.35 -12.81 12.95
N ILE A 124 -2.28 -11.79 12.09
CA ILE A 124 -2.63 -11.95 10.67
C ILE A 124 -1.70 -12.95 9.97
N LEU A 125 -0.39 -12.91 10.23
CA LEU A 125 0.55 -13.88 9.66
C LEU A 125 0.23 -15.31 10.10
N SER A 126 -0.12 -15.51 11.38
CA SER A 126 -0.58 -16.81 11.88
C SER A 126 -1.84 -17.28 11.16
N THR A 127 -2.83 -16.41 11.01
CA THR A 127 -4.10 -16.71 10.34
C THR A 127 -3.90 -17.06 8.86
N LEU A 128 -3.02 -16.33 8.16
CA LEU A 128 -2.68 -16.60 6.76
C LEU A 128 -2.05 -17.99 6.58
N MET A 129 -1.13 -18.37 7.47
CA MET A 129 -0.50 -19.69 7.44
C MET A 129 -1.51 -20.81 7.70
N ASN A 130 -2.36 -20.65 8.72
CA ASN A 130 -3.40 -21.64 9.05
C ASN A 130 -4.45 -21.78 7.93
N SER A 131 -4.63 -20.72 7.15
CA SER A 131 -5.55 -20.69 6.00
C SER A 131 -4.88 -21.04 4.67
N ASN A 132 -3.61 -21.46 4.67
CA ASN A 132 -2.82 -21.79 3.48
C ASN A 132 -2.75 -20.66 2.41
N ILE A 133 -2.75 -19.39 2.84
CA ILE A 133 -2.55 -18.26 1.91
C ILE A 133 -1.06 -18.17 1.56
N LEU A 134 -0.72 -18.31 0.29
CA LEU A 134 0.68 -18.24 -0.16
C LEU A 134 1.22 -16.81 -0.14
N GLU A 135 2.54 -16.65 -0.01
CA GLU A 135 3.22 -15.35 0.00
C GLU A 135 2.83 -14.43 -1.19
N PRO A 136 2.79 -14.91 -2.46
CA PRO A 136 2.38 -14.07 -3.58
C PRO A 136 0.92 -13.58 -3.52
N ASN A 137 0.11 -14.20 -2.66
CA ASN A 137 -1.30 -13.87 -2.46
C ASN A 137 -1.55 -13.07 -1.17
N PHE A 138 -0.49 -12.67 -0.46
CA PHE A 138 -0.57 -11.68 0.60
C PHE A 138 0.25 -10.42 0.31
N MET A 139 -0.34 -9.25 0.56
CA MET A 139 0.34 -7.96 0.48
C MET A 139 -0.09 -7.06 1.65
N LEU A 140 0.89 -6.52 2.36
CA LEU A 140 0.71 -5.48 3.38
C LEU A 140 1.46 -4.23 2.93
N CYS A 141 0.76 -3.12 2.84
CA CYS A 141 1.31 -1.84 2.43
C CYS A 141 1.19 -0.79 3.53
N ASN A 142 2.31 -0.15 3.85
CA ASN A 142 2.35 1.01 4.75
C ASN A 142 2.29 2.32 3.96
N TYR A 143 1.25 3.10 4.25
CA TYR A 143 1.01 4.43 3.68
C TYR A 143 1.23 5.57 4.68
N VAL A 144 1.69 5.28 5.91
CA VAL A 144 1.98 6.32 6.90
C VAL A 144 3.18 7.17 6.47
N LYS A 145 2.87 8.30 5.83
CA LYS A 145 3.78 9.39 5.39
C LYS A 145 3.06 10.71 5.57
N PHE A 146 3.81 11.80 5.75
CA PHE A 146 3.24 13.13 5.96
C PHE A 146 3.68 14.11 4.87
N ALA A 147 2.75 14.90 4.33
CA ALA A 147 2.99 15.74 3.14
C ALA A 147 3.86 16.98 3.42
N ASN A 148 3.73 17.52 4.62
CA ASN A 148 4.35 18.76 5.05
C ASN A 148 5.52 18.45 5.99
N SER A 149 5.98 19.45 6.74
CA SER A 149 6.87 19.20 7.87
C SER A 149 6.10 18.44 8.96
N PRO A 150 6.38 17.13 9.19
CA PRO A 150 5.67 16.37 10.20
C PRO A 150 5.95 16.96 11.58
N ASN A 151 4.95 16.92 12.46
CA ASN A 151 5.18 17.18 13.87
C ASN A 151 6.08 16.06 14.47
N PRO A 152 6.62 16.23 15.70
CA PRO A 152 7.53 15.25 16.28
C PRO A 152 6.96 13.83 16.39
N GLU A 153 5.65 13.68 16.64
CA GLU A 153 4.99 12.38 16.75
C GLU A 153 4.84 11.72 15.38
N GLU A 154 4.41 12.49 14.38
CA GLU A 154 4.31 12.06 12.98
C GLU A 154 5.68 11.62 12.43
N PHE A 155 6.71 12.42 12.69
CA PHE A 155 8.08 12.10 12.29
C PHE A 155 8.59 10.82 12.98
N HIS A 156 8.23 10.63 14.25
CA HIS A 156 8.56 9.42 14.98
C HIS A 156 7.84 8.21 14.39
N ALA A 157 6.55 8.33 14.11
CA ALA A 157 5.74 7.28 13.50
C ALA A 157 6.29 6.86 12.12
N GLU A 158 6.56 7.83 11.24
CA GLU A 158 7.10 7.59 9.90
C GLU A 158 8.44 6.83 9.92
N LYS A 159 9.28 7.09 10.92
CA LYS A 159 10.56 6.37 11.11
C LYS A 159 10.42 5.00 11.75
N LYS A 160 9.46 4.82 12.66
CA LYS A 160 9.37 3.64 13.51
C LYS A 160 8.46 2.56 12.98
N ILE A 161 7.34 2.92 12.38
CA ILE A 161 6.38 1.97 11.80
C ILE A 161 7.07 1.03 10.80
N PRO A 162 7.91 1.51 9.87
CA PRO A 162 8.57 0.61 8.94
C PRO A 162 9.47 -0.42 9.62
N ILE A 163 10.17 -0.02 10.70
CA ILE A 163 11.04 -0.91 11.48
C ILE A 163 10.23 -1.99 12.21
N TYR A 164 9.03 -1.66 12.67
CA TYR A 164 8.16 -2.62 13.34
C TYR A 164 7.61 -3.63 12.35
N LEU A 165 7.09 -3.15 11.22
CA LEU A 165 6.55 -3.98 10.16
C LEU A 165 7.62 -4.89 9.56
N GLU A 166 8.78 -4.36 9.17
CA GLU A 166 9.86 -5.16 8.56
C GLU A 166 10.30 -6.33 9.46
N LYS A 167 10.28 -6.16 10.79
CA LYS A 167 10.63 -7.23 11.73
C LYS A 167 9.63 -8.38 11.73
N LEU A 168 8.36 -8.13 11.46
CA LEU A 168 7.31 -9.16 11.40
C LEU A 168 7.50 -10.10 10.20
N PHE A 169 8.11 -9.61 9.12
CA PHE A 169 8.23 -10.31 7.84
C PHE A 169 9.59 -11.00 7.61
N LYS A 170 10.45 -11.11 8.63
CA LYS A 170 11.83 -11.58 8.42
C LYS A 170 11.96 -13.02 7.94
N ASP A 171 11.06 -13.90 8.38
CA ASP A 171 11.20 -15.35 8.16
C ASP A 171 10.13 -15.93 7.22
N LYS A 172 8.97 -15.28 7.14
CA LYS A 172 7.83 -15.70 6.32
C LYS A 172 7.17 -14.46 5.72
N TYR A 173 6.65 -14.59 4.51
CA TYR A 173 6.04 -13.47 3.78
C TYR A 173 7.01 -12.30 3.56
N MET A 174 8.32 -12.60 3.44
CA MET A 174 9.37 -11.59 3.32
C MET A 174 9.17 -10.64 2.14
N ASN A 175 8.51 -11.11 1.07
CA ASN A 175 8.21 -10.33 -0.12
C ASN A 175 6.78 -9.76 -0.14
N SER A 176 6.04 -9.84 0.97
CA SER A 176 4.67 -9.32 1.07
C SER A 176 4.58 -7.93 1.68
N TYR A 177 5.70 -7.32 2.11
CA TYR A 177 5.70 -6.01 2.76
C TYR A 177 6.12 -4.89 1.80
N TYR A 178 5.26 -3.88 1.70
CA TYR A 178 5.38 -2.75 0.79
C TYR A 178 5.32 -1.43 1.54
N GLU A 179 5.99 -0.43 0.99
CA GLU A 179 5.97 0.93 1.47
C GLU A 179 5.55 1.86 0.34
N TRP A 180 4.76 2.86 0.68
CA TRP A 180 4.41 3.93 -0.21
C TRP A 180 5.58 4.90 -0.42
N TYR A 181 5.75 5.40 -1.65
CA TYR A 181 6.76 6.43 -1.96
C TYR A 181 6.47 7.78 -1.28
N GLY A 182 5.26 7.98 -0.78
CA GLY A 182 4.86 9.20 -0.11
C GLY A 182 4.47 10.31 -1.08
N TYR A 183 4.56 11.55 -0.59
CA TYR A 183 4.22 12.76 -1.34
C TYR A 183 5.31 13.13 -2.35
N ASN A 184 5.62 12.20 -3.25
CA ASN A 184 6.49 12.37 -4.38
C ASN A 184 5.64 12.40 -5.67
N TYR A 185 5.64 13.50 -6.42
CA TYR A 185 4.68 13.73 -7.50
C TYR A 185 4.60 12.59 -8.53
N ASN A 186 5.73 12.17 -9.11
CA ASN A 186 5.72 11.15 -10.17
C ASN A 186 5.52 9.73 -9.65
N LEU A 187 5.80 9.50 -8.36
CA LEU A 187 5.66 8.22 -7.68
C LEU A 187 4.47 8.20 -6.73
N TYR A 188 3.56 9.17 -6.83
CA TYR A 188 2.51 9.38 -5.84
C TYR A 188 1.60 8.17 -5.73
N ASN A 189 1.30 7.48 -6.84
CA ASN A 189 0.50 6.26 -6.84
C ASN A 189 1.34 4.98 -6.72
N CYS A 190 2.64 5.08 -6.49
CA CYS A 190 3.52 3.92 -6.48
C CYS A 190 3.80 3.43 -5.06
N ILE A 191 3.91 2.11 -4.93
CA ILE A 191 4.42 1.41 -3.75
C ILE A 191 5.63 0.58 -4.16
N TYR A 192 6.54 0.28 -3.24
CA TYR A 192 7.70 -0.58 -3.51
C TYR A 192 7.84 -1.69 -2.47
N ASN A 193 8.33 -2.84 -2.91
CA ASN A 193 8.60 -3.96 -2.03
C ASN A 193 9.86 -3.70 -1.18
N VAL A 194 9.71 -3.79 0.14
CA VAL A 194 10.79 -3.43 1.08
C VAL A 194 11.93 -4.43 1.07
N SER A 195 11.70 -5.70 0.73
CA SER A 195 12.76 -6.73 0.74
C SER A 195 13.91 -6.39 -0.21
N TYR A 196 13.60 -5.77 -1.35
CA TYR A 196 14.57 -5.31 -2.35
C TYR A 196 15.33 -4.07 -1.91
N GLY A 197 14.74 -3.24 -1.05
CA GLY A 197 15.41 -2.07 -0.48
C GLY A 197 16.45 -2.40 0.59
N LYS A 198 16.44 -3.62 1.17
CA LYS A 198 17.31 -3.99 2.30
C LYS A 198 18.79 -4.05 1.95
N SER A 199 19.13 -4.44 0.72
CA SER A 199 20.52 -4.49 0.24
C SER A 199 21.05 -3.11 -0.14
N ASP A 200 20.17 -2.12 -0.34
CA ASP A 200 20.55 -0.79 -0.76
C ASP A 200 20.68 0.17 0.43
N ILE A 201 21.90 0.27 0.96
CA ILE A 201 22.24 1.22 2.03
C ILE A 201 21.97 2.69 1.66
N TYR A 202 21.78 2.99 0.36
CA TYR A 202 21.46 4.31 -0.16
C TYR A 202 20.03 4.42 -0.70
N LEU A 203 19.11 3.55 -0.26
CA LEU A 203 17.73 3.49 -0.76
C LEU A 203 17.05 4.86 -0.85
N TYR A 204 17.26 5.76 0.12
CA TYR A 204 16.73 7.12 0.06
C TYR A 204 17.19 7.88 -1.19
N LYS A 205 18.50 7.83 -1.49
CA LYS A 205 19.06 8.44 -2.70
C LYS A 205 18.51 7.75 -3.95
N THR A 206 18.49 6.41 -3.98
CA THR A 206 18.00 5.63 -5.12
C THR A 206 16.55 5.96 -5.47
N LYS A 207 15.68 6.19 -4.46
CA LYS A 207 14.30 6.64 -4.68
C LYS A 207 14.23 8.05 -5.29
N ASN A 208 15.07 8.97 -4.82
CA ASN A 208 15.14 10.32 -5.40
C ASN A 208 15.65 10.28 -6.84
N ASP A 209 16.66 9.46 -7.11
CA ASP A 209 17.20 9.25 -8.46
C ASP A 209 16.14 8.63 -9.37
N LEU A 210 15.36 7.66 -8.89
CA LEU A 210 14.22 7.10 -9.62
C LEU A 210 13.17 8.17 -9.96
N ASN A 211 12.76 9.00 -9.00
CA ASN A 211 11.81 10.07 -9.26
C ASN A 211 12.30 11.03 -10.35
N ASN A 212 13.57 11.42 -10.29
CA ASN A 212 14.18 12.27 -11.31
C ASN A 212 14.20 11.60 -12.69
N ILE A 213 14.48 10.29 -12.73
CA ILE A 213 14.44 9.51 -13.98
C ILE A 213 13.02 9.49 -14.56
N ILE A 214 12.01 9.20 -13.75
CA ILE A 214 10.62 9.19 -14.20
C ILE A 214 10.20 10.58 -14.69
N ASP A 215 10.59 11.65 -13.99
CA ASP A 215 10.33 13.03 -14.42
C ASP A 215 10.89 13.30 -15.82
N LEU A 216 12.13 12.87 -16.09
CA LEU A 216 12.76 13.00 -17.40
C LEU A 216 12.04 12.19 -18.48
N LEU A 217 11.62 10.95 -18.15
CA LEU A 217 10.90 10.08 -19.09
C LEU A 217 9.53 10.67 -19.46
N CYS A 218 8.79 11.19 -18.48
CA CYS A 218 7.47 11.78 -18.68
C CYS A 218 7.52 13.14 -19.38
N ASN A 219 8.49 14.00 -19.08
CA ASN A 219 8.50 15.39 -19.53
C ASN A 219 9.33 15.64 -20.79
N GLN A 220 10.35 14.83 -21.09
CA GLN A 220 11.32 15.16 -22.14
C GLN A 220 11.22 14.27 -23.40
N ASN A 221 10.35 13.26 -23.43
CA ASN A 221 10.27 12.27 -24.53
C ASN A 221 11.66 11.65 -24.86
N ILE A 222 12.57 11.60 -23.89
CA ILE A 222 13.90 11.04 -24.09
C ILE A 222 13.81 9.55 -23.78
N GLN A 223 14.02 8.70 -24.78
CA GLN A 223 14.37 7.30 -24.55
C GLN A 223 15.76 7.25 -23.91
N LYS A 224 15.80 7.30 -22.58
CA LYS A 224 17.04 7.14 -21.82
C LYS A 224 17.18 5.67 -21.47
N LYS A 225 18.23 5.03 -21.96
CA LYS A 225 18.59 3.69 -21.50
C LYS A 225 18.98 3.78 -20.01
N ILE A 226 18.13 3.25 -19.14
CA ILE A 226 18.44 3.11 -17.72
C ILE A 226 19.47 1.99 -17.61
N ASN A 227 20.69 2.31 -17.17
CA ASN A 227 21.77 1.34 -17.00
C ASN A 227 22.09 1.07 -15.51
N ASP A 228 21.41 1.77 -14.59
CA ASP A 228 21.59 1.56 -13.15
C ASP A 228 20.75 0.36 -12.69
N GLN A 229 21.43 -0.73 -12.36
CA GLN A 229 20.80 -1.99 -11.94
C GLN A 229 19.91 -1.81 -10.70
N LYS A 230 20.27 -0.93 -9.76
CA LYS A 230 19.45 -0.68 -8.56
C LYS A 230 18.14 0.00 -8.92
N ILE A 231 18.17 0.93 -9.86
CA ILE A 231 16.96 1.59 -10.36
C ILE A 231 16.09 0.59 -11.11
N ILE A 232 16.67 -0.24 -11.97
CA ILE A 232 15.93 -1.28 -12.70
C ILE A 232 15.26 -2.26 -11.72
N GLU A 233 15.98 -2.73 -10.72
CA GLU A 233 15.44 -3.63 -9.69
C GLU A 233 14.35 -2.96 -8.86
N LEU A 234 14.54 -1.70 -8.47
CA LEU A 234 13.51 -0.95 -7.75
C LEU A 234 12.25 -0.76 -8.59
N MET A 235 12.37 -0.43 -9.88
CA MET A 235 11.24 -0.32 -10.81
C MET A 235 10.54 -1.68 -11.03
N ALA A 236 11.30 -2.77 -11.11
CA ALA A 236 10.76 -4.12 -11.26
C ALA A 236 10.04 -4.63 -10.00
N ASN A 237 10.20 -3.94 -8.87
CA ASN A 237 9.57 -4.28 -7.59
C ASN A 237 8.74 -3.12 -7.03
N SER A 238 8.38 -2.18 -7.88
CA SER A 238 7.48 -1.07 -7.58
C SER A 238 6.23 -1.19 -8.43
N TYR A 239 5.10 -0.81 -7.86
CA TYR A 239 3.78 -1.08 -8.43
C TYR A 239 2.92 0.16 -8.30
N ASP A 240 2.18 0.48 -9.35
CA ASP A 240 1.19 1.55 -9.33
C ASP A 240 -0.17 0.99 -8.88
N ILE A 241 -0.72 1.58 -7.81
CA ILE A 241 -1.98 1.15 -7.18
C ILE A 241 -3.23 1.65 -7.92
N SER A 242 -3.06 2.57 -8.86
CA SER A 242 -4.11 3.26 -9.61
C SER A 242 -4.33 2.74 -11.03
N VAL A 243 -3.67 1.63 -11.41
CA VAL A 243 -3.77 1.06 -12.75
C VAL A 243 -4.23 -0.40 -12.73
N ILE A 244 -5.12 -0.72 -13.68
CA ILE A 244 -5.50 -2.08 -14.04
C ILE A 244 -4.54 -2.49 -15.16
N ASN A 245 -3.58 -3.37 -14.87
CA ASN A 245 -2.69 -3.85 -15.93
C ASN A 245 -3.34 -5.06 -16.60
N GLU A 246 -3.97 -4.83 -17.75
CA GLU A 246 -4.83 -5.80 -18.47
C GLU A 246 -4.08 -6.89 -19.25
N ILE A 247 -2.74 -6.84 -19.33
CA ILE A 247 -2.01 -7.52 -20.41
C ILE A 247 -1.51 -8.94 -20.07
N GLU A 248 -1.44 -9.37 -18.81
CA GLU A 248 -1.08 -10.76 -18.46
C GLU A 248 -1.93 -11.31 -17.30
N PRO A 249 -2.19 -12.62 -17.23
CA PRO A 249 -2.75 -13.25 -16.03
C PRO A 249 -1.79 -12.99 -14.87
N MET A 250 -2.21 -12.13 -13.93
CA MET A 250 -1.38 -11.73 -12.81
C MET A 250 -1.11 -12.91 -11.87
N ILE A 251 0.15 -13.36 -11.82
CA ILE A 251 0.64 -14.20 -10.73
C ILE A 251 0.93 -13.26 -9.54
N GLY A 252 -0.01 -13.16 -8.61
CA GLY A 252 0.08 -12.26 -7.45
C GLY A 252 -0.73 -10.97 -7.60
N PHE A 253 -0.33 -9.89 -6.92
CA PHE A 253 -1.16 -8.68 -6.79
C PHE A 253 -1.12 -7.73 -7.98
N SER A 254 0.03 -7.38 -8.55
CA SER A 254 0.16 -6.27 -9.50
C SER A 254 1.31 -6.41 -10.49
N HIS A 255 1.37 -5.54 -11.50
CA HIS A 255 2.44 -5.48 -12.51
C HIS A 255 3.47 -4.38 -12.17
N PRO A 256 4.78 -4.63 -12.32
CA PRO A 256 5.79 -3.65 -11.98
C PRO A 256 5.81 -2.41 -12.89
N ILE A 257 6.17 -1.24 -12.35
CA ILE A 257 6.32 0.01 -13.11
C ILE A 257 7.43 -0.07 -14.16
N SER A 258 8.39 -0.99 -14.02
CA SER A 258 9.40 -1.21 -15.07
C SER A 258 8.78 -1.51 -16.43
N LYS A 259 7.64 -2.21 -16.48
CA LYS A 259 6.92 -2.51 -17.73
C LYS A 259 6.22 -1.28 -18.34
N SER A 260 5.99 -0.23 -17.55
CA SER A 260 5.31 1.00 -18.01
C SER A 260 6.28 2.03 -18.58
N TYR A 261 7.56 1.96 -18.20
CA TYR A 261 8.57 2.98 -18.51
C TYR A 261 9.78 2.44 -19.31
N ILE A 262 9.90 1.12 -19.50
CA ILE A 262 10.96 0.43 -20.27
C ILE A 262 10.31 -0.45 -21.32
#